data_AF-A0A539D4M1-F1
#
_entry.id   AF-A0A539D4M1-F1
#
_cell.length_a   1.000
_cell.length_b   1.000
_cell.length_c   1.000
_cell.angle_alpha   90.00
_cell.angle_beta   90.00
_cell.angle_gamma   90.00
#
_symmetry.space_group_name_H-M   'P 1'
#
loop_
_entity.id
_entity.type
_entity.pdbx_description
1 polymer ?
#
loop_
_entity_poly.entity_id
_entity_poly.type
_entity_poly.pdbx_seq_one_letter_code
_entity_poly.pdbx_strand_id
1 'polypeptide(L)' 'MALDFETLLEGAPAYGVVDARDGVVLFGRPGHEAAFEALAAQVLDASGDDFEVILLTDAAERCDRLFVAPTGEPGSFDPR' A
#
# COMPACT_ATOMS: atom_id res chain seq x y z
N MET A 1 -14.16 -10.71 -1.85
CA MET A 1 -12.80 -11.01 -2.32
C MET A 1 -11.92 -10.24 -1.37
N ALA A 2 -11.15 -10.93 -0.53
CA ALA A 2 -10.24 -10.26 0.39
C ALA A 2 -9.16 -9.55 -0.44
N LEU A 3 -8.69 -8.40 0.03
CA LEU A 3 -7.60 -7.69 -0.62
C LEU A 3 -6.30 -8.18 0.02
N ASP A 4 -5.58 -9.04 -0.68
CA ASP A 4 -4.35 -9.64 -0.19
C ASP A 4 -3.13 -8.76 -0.52
N PHE A 5 -2.10 -8.77 0.34
CA PHE A 5 -0.87 -7.99 0.13
C PHE A 5 -0.21 -8.32 -1.23
N GLU A 6 -0.19 -9.59 -1.61
CA GLU A 6 0.36 -10.05 -2.90
C GLU A 6 -0.35 -9.40 -4.10
N THR A 7 -1.67 -9.21 -4.02
CA THR A 7 -2.46 -8.55 -5.08
C THR A 7 -2.08 -7.08 -5.21
N LEU A 8 -1.71 -6.42 -4.10
CA LEU A 8 -1.22 -5.05 -4.12
C LEU A 8 0.14 -4.93 -4.79
N LEU A 9 0.98 -5.97 -4.70
CA LEU A 9 2.31 -6.00 -5.33
C LEU A 9 2.25 -6.14 -6.86
N GLU A 10 1.20 -6.77 -7.40
CA GLU A 10 1.02 -6.90 -8.85
C GLU A 10 0.84 -5.53 -9.54
N GLY A 11 0.35 -4.53 -8.79
CA GLY A 11 0.05 -3.21 -9.30
C GLY A 11 -1.22 -3.18 -10.16
N ALA A 12 -1.70 -1.97 -10.45
CA ALA A 12 -2.91 -1.79 -11.26
C ALA A 12 -2.78 -0.57 -12.17
N PRO A 13 -3.65 -0.38 -13.17
CA PRO A 13 -3.68 0.87 -13.94
C PRO A 13 -3.88 2.12 -13.07
N ALA A 14 -4.50 1.97 -11.89
CA ALA A 14 -4.76 3.07 -10.96
C ALA A 14 -3.56 3.50 -10.10
N TYR A 15 -2.56 2.63 -9.89
CA TYR A 15 -1.42 2.89 -9.01
C TYR A 15 -0.17 2.15 -9.43
N GLY A 16 0.99 2.72 -9.15
CA GLY A 16 2.25 2.00 -9.22
C GLY A 16 2.69 1.50 -7.85
N VAL A 17 3.55 0.49 -7.85
CA VAL A 17 4.16 -0.10 -6.65
C VAL A 17 5.64 0.26 -6.66
N VAL A 18 6.14 0.75 -5.53
CA VAL A 18 7.58 0.96 -5.29
C VAL A 18 8.00 0.09 -4.13
N ASP A 19 9.01 -0.73 -4.34
CA ASP A 19 9.65 -1.50 -3.28
C ASP A 19 10.31 -0.57 -2.26
N ALA A 20 10.00 -0.77 -0.98
CA ALA A 20 10.59 -0.05 0.13
C ALA A 20 11.22 -1.05 1.11
N ARG A 21 12.13 -0.56 1.95
CA ARG A 21 12.93 -1.43 2.84
C ARG A 21 12.11 -2.33 3.77
N ASP A 22 10.94 -1.86 4.20
CA ASP A 22 10.08 -2.52 5.20
C ASP A 22 8.70 -2.90 4.62
N GLY A 23 8.49 -2.74 3.31
CA GLY A 23 7.19 -2.89 2.69
C GLY A 23 7.16 -2.32 1.28
N VAL A 24 6.02 -1.78 0.87
CA VAL A 24 5.85 -1.16 -0.44
C VAL A 24 5.12 0.17 -0.35
N VAL A 25 5.42 1.06 -1.28
CA VAL A 25 4.68 2.31 -1.47
C VAL A 25 3.82 2.17 -2.71
N LEU A 26 2.50 2.24 -2.55
CA LEU A 26 1.55 2.41 -3.64
C LEU A 26 1.44 3.90 -3.93
N PHE A 27 1.70 4.33 -5.16
CA PHE A 27 1.53 5.72 -5.56
C PHE A 27 0.42 5.83 -6.61
N GLY A 28 -0.50 6.77 -6.42
CA GLY A 28 -1.60 7.02 -7.33
C GLY A 28 -1.10 7.48 -8.69
N ARG A 29 -1.70 6.97 -9.77
CA ARG A 29 -1.41 7.45 -11.13
C ARG A 29 -2.36 8.60 -11.49
N PRO A 30 -1.86 9.67 -12.13
CA PRO A 30 -2.70 10.78 -12.55
C PRO A 30 -3.76 10.31 -13.55
N GLY A 31 -5.01 10.77 -13.38
CA GLY A 31 -6.16 10.33 -14.18
C GLY A 31 -6.91 9.13 -13.61
N HIS A 32 -6.45 8.56 -12.51
CA HIS A 32 -7.11 7.45 -11.80
C HIS A 32 -7.38 7.76 -10.33
N GLU A 33 -7.46 9.03 -9.94
CA GLU A 33 -7.61 9.47 -8.54
C GLU A 33 -8.80 8.81 -7.83
N ALA A 34 -9.97 8.74 -8.47
CA ALA A 34 -11.16 8.11 -7.88
C ALA A 34 -10.99 6.59 -7.66
N ALA A 35 -10.25 5.92 -8.55
CA ALA A 35 -9.95 4.49 -8.40
C ALA A 35 -8.89 4.26 -7.31
N PHE A 36 -7.91 5.17 -7.19
CA PHE A 36 -6.92 5.13 -6.14
C PHE A 36 -7.53 5.40 -4.76
N GLU A 37 -8.45 6.35 -4.65
CA GLU A 37 -9.17 6.64 -3.41
C GLU A 37 -10.03 5.45 -2.96
N ALA A 38 -10.76 4.83 -3.90
CA ALA A 38 -11.52 3.62 -3.61
C ALA A 38 -10.62 2.45 -3.19
N LEU A 39 -9.43 2.32 -3.78
CA LEU A 39 -8.43 1.34 -3.36
C LEU A 39 -7.90 1.67 -1.96
N ALA A 40 -7.54 2.92 -1.69
CA ALA A 40 -7.02 3.36 -0.40
C ALA A 40 -8.00 2.98 0.73
N ALA A 41 -9.30 3.20 0.52
CA ALA A 41 -10.33 2.81 1.47
C ALA A 41 -10.39 1.28 1.67
N GLN A 42 -10.29 0.49 0.59
CA GLN A 42 -10.28 -0.98 0.68
C GLN A 42 -9.03 -1.51 1.37
N VAL A 43 -7.86 -0.94 1.05
CA VAL A 43 -6.56 -1.28 1.66
C VAL A 43 -6.58 -0.95 3.14
N LEU A 44 -7.13 0.20 3.52
CA LEU A 44 -7.25 0.61 4.91
C LEU A 44 -8.23 -0.27 5.70
N ASP A 45 -9.35 -0.68 5.09
CA ASP A 45 -10.31 -1.61 5.70
C ASP A 45 -9.72 -3.01 5.91
N ALA A 46 -8.88 -3.46 4.97
CA ALA A 46 -8.14 -4.71 5.08
C ALA A 46 -6.90 -4.62 6.01
N SER A 47 -6.51 -3.42 6.42
CA SER A 47 -5.35 -3.19 7.30
C SER A 47 -5.63 -3.73 8.71
N GLY A 48 -4.63 -4.41 9.29
CA GLY A 48 -4.62 -4.79 10.71
C GLY A 48 -4.51 -6.28 11.01
N ASP A 49 -4.81 -7.16 10.05
CA ASP A 49 -4.62 -8.61 10.21
C ASP A 49 -3.30 -9.07 9.57
N ASP A 50 -3.11 -8.77 8.28
CA ASP A 50 -2.00 -9.28 7.46
C ASP A 50 -0.96 -8.20 7.07
N PHE A 51 -1.36 -6.93 7.07
CA PHE A 51 -0.51 -5.79 6.77
C PHE A 51 -1.01 -4.50 7.43
N GLU A 52 -0.10 -3.56 7.64
CA GLU A 52 -0.33 -2.21 8.12
C GLU A 52 -0.24 -1.21 6.97
N VAL A 53 -1.11 -0.20 7.02
CA VAL A 53 -1.25 0.81 5.97
C VAL A 53 -1.09 2.19 6.57
N ILE A 54 -0.24 3.00 5.94
CA ILE A 54 -0.03 4.41 6.30
C ILE A 54 -0.38 5.26 5.09
N LEU A 55 -1.35 6.15 5.27
CA LEU A 55 -1.75 7.15 4.27
C LEU A 55 -0.66 8.23 4.19
N LEU A 56 -0.11 8.43 3.00
CA LEU A 56 0.85 9.48 2.72
C LEU A 56 0.15 10.57 1.89
N THR A 57 0.09 11.77 2.46
CA THR A 57 -0.52 12.94 1.82
C THR A 57 0.54 13.87 1.26
N ASP A 58 0.24 14.47 0.12
CA ASP A 58 1.07 15.51 -0.50
C ASP A 58 0.89 16.88 0.20
N ALA A 59 1.63 17.90 -0.22
CA ALA A 59 1.52 19.27 0.27
C ALA A 59 0.11 19.88 0.14
N ALA A 60 -0.73 19.33 -0.75
CA ALA A 60 -2.14 19.69 -0.89
C ALA A 60 -3.10 18.85 -0.01
N GLU A 61 -2.59 18.11 0.97
CA GLU A 61 -3.34 17.22 1.88
C GLU A 61 -4.12 16.10 1.17
N ARG A 62 -3.80 15.84 -0.10
CA ARG A 62 -4.39 14.75 -0.88
C ARG A 62 -3.57 13.48 -0.69
N CYS A 63 -4.25 12.36 -0.47
CA CYS A 63 -3.60 11.06 -0.43
C CYS A 63 -3.08 10.73 -1.84
N ASP A 64 -1.76 10.87 -2.01
CA ASP A 64 -1.08 10.57 -3.27
C ASP A 64 -0.35 9.22 -3.19
N ARG A 65 -0.06 8.76 -1.97
CA ARG A 65 0.68 7.54 -1.69
C ARG A 65 0.08 6.77 -0.50
N LEU A 66 0.29 5.46 -0.51
CA LEU A 66 0.00 4.54 0.59
C LEU A 66 1.28 3.76 0.86
N PHE A 67 1.75 3.75 2.09
CA PHE A 67 2.76 2.80 2.51
C PHE A 67 2.06 1.57 3.08
N VAL A 68 2.41 0.40 2.59
CA VAL A 68 1.83 -0.88 3.02
C VAL A 68 2.98 -1.79 3.45
N ALA A 69 2.95 -2.26 4.69
CA ALA A 69 3.95 -3.16 5.23
C ALA A 69 3.27 -4.40 5.82
N PRO A 70 3.76 -5.62 5.56
CA PRO A 70 3.20 -6.83 6.18
C PRO A 70 3.35 -6.77 7.71
N THR A 71 2.31 -7.18 8.45
CA THR A 71 2.31 -7.21 9.93
C THR A 71 2.95 -8.47 10.50
N GLY A 72 3.36 -9.41 9.65
CA GLY A 72 4.11 -10.58 10.05
C GLY A 72 5.32 -10.17 10.89
N GLU A 73 5.42 -10.77 12.08
CA GLU A 73 6.53 -10.57 13.02
C GLU A 73 7.86 -10.41 12.29
N PRO A 74 8.78 -9.54 12.75
CA PRO A 74 10.11 -9.42 12.17
C PRO A 74 10.81 -10.78 12.30
N GLY A 75 10.61 -11.61 11.28
CA GLY A 75 11.22 -12.91 11.13
C GLY A 75 12.68 -12.66 10.82
N SER A 76 13.45 -12.45 11.87
CA SER A 76 14.88 -12.70 11.95
C SER A 76 15.61 -12.46 10.63
N PHE A 77 15.99 -11.21 10.37
CA PHE A 77 17.16 -10.98 9.53
C PHE A 77 18.35 -11.62 10.27
N ASP A 78 18.62 -12.88 9.96
CA ASP A 78 19.86 -13.58 10.29
C ASP A 78 20.83 -13.30 9.13
N PRO A 79 21.78 -12.36 9.27
CA PRO A 79 22.84 -12.20 8.28
C PRO A 79 23.77 -13.40 8.41
N ARG A 80 23.70 -14.34 7.44
CA ARG A 80 24.78 -15.30 7.23
C ARG A 80 26.00 -14.63 6.62
#